data_AF-A0A7S0MHS3-F1
#
_entry.id   AF-A0A7S0MHS3-F1
#
_cell.length_a   1.000
_cell.length_b   1.000
_cell.length_c   1.000
_cell.angle_alpha   90.00
_cell.angle_beta   90.00
_cell.angle_gamma   90.00
#
_symmetry.space_group_name_H-M   'P 1'
#
loop_
_entity.id
_entity.type
_entity.pdbx_description
1 polymer ?
#
loop_
_entity_poly.entity_id
_entity_poly.type
_entity_poly.pdbx_seq_one_letter_code
_entity_poly.pdbx_strand_id
1 'polypeptide(L)'
;RVDAYKLLKLTKRPPHQCAQDIGMWQAMMEVLTTCSILTNCALVGFVSHGLLFYFPDMTSNQRVWIAVLCEHCLLLFKAVLETQLQDAPDEAREAYERRVFIRDKVLAEVQGFRPGAARPYYDSDDDGR
;
A
#
# COMPACT_ATOMS: atom_id res chain seq x y z
N ARG A 1 -19.40 2.43 -11.45
CA ARG A 1 -20.78 1.98 -11.80
C ARG A 1 -20.78 0.83 -12.80
N VAL A 2 -19.92 0.86 -13.83
CA VAL A 2 -19.83 -0.19 -14.85
C VAL A 2 -19.45 -1.55 -14.25
N ASP A 3 -18.40 -1.62 -13.43
CA ASP A 3 -17.96 -2.91 -12.85
C ASP A 3 -18.99 -3.51 -11.89
N ALA A 4 -19.63 -2.68 -11.06
CA ALA A 4 -20.73 -3.13 -10.18
C ALA A 4 -21.91 -3.70 -10.99
N TYR A 5 -22.31 -3.05 -12.09
CA TYR A 5 -23.36 -3.57 -12.97
C TYR A 5 -22.95 -4.92 -13.59
N LYS A 6 -21.69 -5.02 -14.06
CA LYS A 6 -21.14 -6.26 -14.60
C LYS A 6 -21.20 -7.39 -13.58
N LEU A 7 -20.78 -7.15 -12.33
CA LEU A 7 -20.79 -8.15 -11.27
C LEU A 7 -22.21 -8.57 -10.84
N LEU A 8 -23.16 -7.63 -10.82
CA LEU A 8 -24.53 -7.88 -10.35
C LEU A 8 -25.46 -8.46 -11.41
N LYS A 9 -25.27 -8.12 -12.69
CA LYS A 9 -26.22 -8.46 -13.77
C LYS A 9 -25.61 -9.30 -14.90
N LEU A 10 -24.30 -9.26 -15.11
CA LEU A 10 -23.66 -9.88 -16.28
C LEU A 10 -22.80 -11.11 -15.95
N THR A 11 -22.43 -11.33 -14.69
CA THR A 11 -21.60 -12.47 -14.27
C THR A 11 -22.27 -13.31 -13.19
N LYS A 12 -22.00 -14.63 -13.18
CA LYS A 12 -22.39 -15.51 -12.07
C LYS A 12 -21.61 -15.14 -10.81
N ARG A 13 -22.18 -15.42 -9.62
CA ARG A 13 -21.54 -15.14 -8.33
C ARG A 13 -20.18 -15.86 -8.25
N PRO A 14 -19.05 -15.14 -8.13
CA PRO A 14 -17.75 -15.77 -8.00
C PRO A 14 -17.60 -16.44 -6.63
N PRO A 15 -16.83 -17.53 -6.52
CA PRO A 15 -16.47 -18.11 -5.24
C PRO A 15 -15.64 -17.11 -4.43
N HIS A 16 -15.89 -17.05 -3.13
CA HIS A 16 -15.15 -16.18 -2.22
C HIS A 16 -13.70 -16.64 -2.10
N GLN A 17 -12.76 -15.71 -2.28
CA GLN A 17 -11.33 -15.91 -2.05
C GLN A 17 -10.86 -14.80 -1.11
N CYS A 18 -10.23 -15.17 0.01
CA CYS A 18 -9.56 -14.20 0.87
C CYS A 18 -8.24 -13.81 0.20
N ALA A 19 -8.10 -12.52 -0.11
CA ALA A 19 -6.83 -11.91 -0.47
C ALA A 19 -6.45 -10.93 0.64
N GLN A 20 -5.18 -10.97 1.06
CA GLN A 20 -4.65 -10.03 2.05
C GLN A 20 -4.21 -8.71 1.38
N ASP A 21 -3.83 -8.79 0.10
CA ASP A 21 -3.25 -7.73 -0.69
C ASP A 21 -3.75 -7.76 -2.14
N ILE A 22 -3.37 -6.75 -2.92
CA ILE A 22 -3.71 -6.63 -4.35
C ILE A 22 -2.78 -7.53 -5.20
N GLY A 23 -1.71 -8.05 -4.60
CA GLY A 23 -0.73 -8.94 -5.22
C GLY A 23 0.22 -8.22 -6.18
N MET A 24 0.58 -8.91 -7.27
CA MET A 24 1.57 -8.45 -8.27
C MET A 24 1.26 -7.06 -8.86
N TRP A 25 0.00 -6.65 -8.87
CA TRP A 25 -0.38 -5.32 -9.35
C TRP A 25 0.31 -4.19 -8.59
N GLN A 26 0.59 -4.35 -7.30
CA GLN A 26 1.33 -3.36 -6.53
C GLN A 26 2.75 -3.18 -7.08
N ALA A 27 3.48 -4.28 -7.27
CA ALA A 27 4.82 -4.24 -7.85
C ALA A 27 4.82 -3.65 -9.27
N MET A 28 3.79 -3.96 -10.08
CA MET A 28 3.65 -3.35 -11.41
C MET A 28 3.48 -1.83 -11.33
N MET A 29 2.65 -1.34 -10.40
CA MET A 29 2.44 0.11 -10.22
C MET A 29 3.71 0.81 -9.70
N GLU A 30 4.50 0.16 -8.84
CA GLU A 30 5.80 0.68 -8.39
C GLU A 30 6.81 0.81 -9.55
N VAL A 31 6.87 -0.19 -10.43
CA VAL A 31 7.69 -0.14 -11.65
C VAL A 31 7.21 0.97 -12.57
N LEU A 32 5.90 1.08 -12.80
CA LEU A 32 5.33 2.14 -13.65
C LEU A 32 5.62 3.54 -13.09
N THR A 33 5.56 3.71 -11.77
CA THR A 33 5.91 4.97 -11.11
C THR A 33 7.38 5.33 -11.34
N THR A 34 8.29 4.36 -11.22
CA THR A 34 9.71 4.56 -11.49
C THR A 34 9.95 4.91 -12.97
N CYS A 35 9.33 4.19 -13.90
CA CYS A 35 9.37 4.50 -15.34
C CYS A 35 8.83 5.89 -15.67
N SER A 36 7.80 6.34 -14.95
CA SER A 36 7.26 7.69 -15.13
C SER A 36 8.27 8.76 -14.73
N ILE A 37 9.04 8.57 -13.66
CA ILE A 37 10.11 9.50 -13.26
C ILE A 37 11.18 9.54 -14.36
N LEU A 38 11.64 8.38 -14.83
CA LEU A 38 12.66 8.29 -15.88
C LEU A 38 12.23 8.98 -17.17
N THR A 39 11.02 8.69 -17.64
CA THR A 39 10.51 9.25 -18.90
C THR A 39 10.27 10.76 -18.81
N ASN A 40 9.76 11.27 -17.69
CA ASN A 40 9.59 12.71 -17.47
C ASN A 40 10.94 13.44 -17.39
N CYS A 41 11.93 12.87 -16.68
CA CYS A 41 13.27 13.45 -16.59
C CYS A 41 13.97 13.45 -17.95
N ALA A 42 13.86 12.36 -18.71
CA ALA A 42 14.37 12.27 -20.08
C ALA A 42 13.69 13.30 -21.00
N LEU A 43 12.37 13.49 -20.89
CA LEU A 43 11.65 14.49 -21.68
C LEU A 43 12.18 15.91 -21.41
N VAL A 44 12.41 16.25 -20.13
CA VAL A 44 13.00 17.54 -19.75
C VAL A 44 14.44 17.66 -20.28
N GLY A 45 15.25 16.61 -20.12
CA GLY A 45 16.65 16.59 -20.52
C GLY A 45 16.88 16.68 -22.03
N PHE A 46 16.04 16.03 -22.85
CA PHE A 46 16.21 15.97 -24.30
C PHE A 46 15.28 16.92 -25.07
N VAL A 47 14.00 17.00 -24.70
CA VAL A 47 12.97 17.67 -25.51
C VAL A 47 12.74 19.12 -25.08
N SER A 48 12.82 19.44 -23.79
CA SER A 48 12.46 20.78 -23.29
C SER A 48 13.47 21.90 -23.63
N HIS A 49 13.09 22.83 -24.51
CA HIS A 49 13.79 24.11 -24.69
C HIS A 49 13.60 25.07 -23.50
N GLY A 50 12.71 24.78 -22.55
CA GLY A 50 12.49 25.65 -21.38
C GLY A 50 13.73 25.82 -20.50
N LEU A 51 14.64 24.84 -20.53
CA LEU A 51 15.90 24.90 -19.79
C LEU A 51 16.88 25.91 -20.41
N LEU A 52 16.84 26.11 -21.74
CA LEU A 52 17.57 27.17 -22.44
C LEU A 52 16.98 28.56 -22.14
N PHE A 53 15.68 28.65 -21.84
CA PHE A 53 15.05 29.93 -21.47
C PHE A 53 15.50 30.40 -20.07
N TYR A 54 15.58 29.47 -19.10
CA TYR A 54 16.09 29.79 -17.76
C TYR A 54 17.62 29.92 -17.71
N PHE A 55 18.34 29.16 -18.54
CA PHE A 55 19.81 29.18 -18.61
C PHE A 55 20.28 29.29 -20.07
N PRO A 56 20.42 30.51 -20.61
CA PRO A 56 20.74 30.74 -22.02
C PRO A 56 22.15 30.27 -22.44
N ASP A 57 23.11 30.19 -21.52
CA ASP A 57 24.50 29.80 -21.81
C ASP A 57 24.83 28.32 -21.49
N MET A 58 23.82 27.46 -21.29
CA MET A 58 24.07 26.08 -20.90
C MET A 58 24.46 25.19 -22.09
N THR A 59 25.59 24.50 -21.95
CA THR A 59 26.04 23.49 -22.92
C THR A 59 25.17 22.23 -22.87
N SER A 60 25.06 21.51 -23.99
CA SER A 60 24.28 20.26 -24.07
C SER A 60 24.67 19.24 -23.00
N ASN A 61 25.96 19.17 -22.64
CA ASN A 61 26.46 18.27 -21.60
C ASN A 61 25.94 18.66 -20.21
N GLN A 62 25.95 19.95 -19.86
CA GLN A 62 25.45 20.43 -18.56
C GLN A 62 23.96 20.15 -18.39
N ARG A 63 23.18 20.23 -19.48
CA ARG A 63 21.75 19.93 -19.46
C ARG A 63 21.46 18.48 -19.09
N VAL A 64 22.22 17.54 -19.64
CA VAL A 64 22.07 16.11 -19.30
C VAL A 64 22.43 15.86 -17.84
N TRP A 65 23.52 16.45 -17.34
CA TRP A 65 23.91 16.31 -15.93
C TRP A 65 22.86 16.85 -14.95
N ILE A 66 22.25 18.00 -15.25
CA ILE A 66 21.16 18.54 -14.42
C ILE A 66 19.92 17.64 -14.48
N ALA A 67 19.56 17.10 -15.65
CA ALA A 67 18.45 16.17 -15.77
C ALA A 67 18.69 14.90 -14.94
N VAL A 68 19.90 14.34 -14.99
CA VAL A 68 20.30 13.17 -14.17
C VAL A 68 20.30 13.51 -12.69
N LEU A 69 20.74 14.71 -12.29
CA LEU A 69 20.68 15.15 -10.88
C LEU A 69 19.23 15.24 -10.40
N CYS A 70 18.36 15.89 -11.17
CA CYS A 70 16.93 15.99 -10.87
C CYS A 70 16.27 14.61 -10.80
N GLU A 71 16.63 13.69 -11.69
CA GLU A 71 16.18 12.30 -11.67
C GLU A 71 16.56 11.62 -10.35
N HIS A 72 17.83 11.69 -9.93
CA HIS A 72 18.28 11.11 -8.66
C HIS A 72 17.57 11.75 -7.46
N CYS A 73 17.35 13.07 -7.47
CA CYS A 73 16.57 13.74 -6.43
C CYS A 73 15.13 13.23 -6.35
N LEU A 74 14.47 13.02 -7.49
CA LEU A 74 13.09 12.49 -7.53
C LEU A 74 13.02 11.02 -7.12
N LEU A 75 14.01 10.21 -7.49
CA LEU A 75 14.11 8.82 -7.04
C LEU A 75 14.35 8.72 -5.52
N LEU A 76 15.23 9.56 -4.98
CA LEU A 76 15.43 9.66 -3.53
C LEU A 76 14.16 10.12 -2.82
N PHE A 77 13.47 11.11 -3.37
CA PHE A 77 12.20 11.58 -2.81
C PHE A 77 11.13 10.49 -2.81
N LYS A 78 10.99 9.74 -3.91
CA LYS A 78 10.12 8.55 -3.97
C LYS A 78 10.49 7.57 -2.85
N ALA A 79 11.77 7.22 -2.70
CA ALA A 79 12.21 6.26 -1.70
C ALA A 79 11.89 6.73 -0.27
N VAL A 80 12.02 8.03 0.02
CA VAL A 80 11.61 8.61 1.31
C VAL A 80 10.10 8.53 1.51
N LEU A 81 9.29 8.79 0.49
CA LEU A 81 7.84 8.66 0.61
C LEU A 81 7.42 7.21 0.87
N GLU A 82 8.09 6.24 0.22
CA GLU A 82 7.81 4.82 0.42
C GLU A 82 8.10 4.38 1.86
N THR A 83 9.17 4.86 2.48
CA THR A 83 9.47 4.53 3.87
C THR A 83 8.51 5.17 4.86
N GLN A 84 8.05 6.40 4.60
CA GLN A 84 7.10 7.11 5.48
C GLN A 84 5.68 6.55 5.37
N LEU A 85 5.30 6.00 4.22
CA LEU A 85 3.93 5.54 3.96
C LEU A 85 3.71 4.07 4.37
N GLN A 86 4.75 3.29 4.65
CA GLN A 86 4.61 1.86 4.94
C GLN A 86 3.96 1.57 6.31
N ASP A 87 3.66 2.60 7.10
CA ASP A 87 3.00 2.43 8.39
C ASP A 87 1.50 2.18 8.23
N ALA A 88 1.05 1.01 8.69
CA ALA A 88 -0.37 0.73 8.84
C ALA A 88 -0.96 1.70 9.88
N PRO A 89 -2.21 2.19 9.69
CA PRO A 89 -2.82 3.10 10.64
C PRO A 89 -2.96 2.43 12.02
N ASP A 90 -2.75 3.21 13.09
CA ASP A 90 -2.75 2.72 14.47
C ASP A 90 -4.03 1.96 14.82
N GLU A 91 -5.18 2.42 14.35
CA GLU A 91 -6.48 1.76 14.54
C GLU A 91 -6.51 0.32 13.99
N ALA A 92 -5.87 0.09 12.83
CA ALA A 92 -5.81 -1.25 12.24
C ALA A 92 -4.91 -2.18 13.05
N ARG A 93 -3.81 -1.63 13.59
CA ARG A 93 -2.89 -2.37 14.45
C ARG A 93 -3.55 -2.74 15.78
N GLU A 94 -4.21 -1.81 16.44
CA GLU A 94 -4.96 -2.09 17.67
C GLU A 94 -6.07 -3.14 17.45
N ALA A 95 -6.82 -3.00 16.35
CA ALA A 95 -7.86 -3.96 16.01
C ALA A 95 -7.28 -5.36 15.77
N TYR A 96 -6.10 -5.45 15.14
CA TYR A 96 -5.39 -6.71 14.97
C TYR A 96 -4.93 -7.31 16.32
N GLU A 97 -4.32 -6.50 17.18
CA GLU A 97 -3.86 -6.92 18.51
C GLU A 97 -5.03 -7.45 19.37
N ARG A 98 -6.18 -6.76 19.36
CA ARG A 98 -7.40 -7.24 20.04
C ARG A 98 -7.87 -8.60 19.51
N ARG A 99 -7.86 -8.81 18.19
CA ARG A 99 -8.25 -10.08 17.57
C ARG A 99 -7.31 -11.23 17.97
N VAL A 100 -6.01 -10.96 17.98
CA VAL A 100 -4.98 -11.93 18.41
C VAL A 100 -5.17 -12.30 19.88
N PHE A 101 -5.39 -11.31 20.75
CA PHE A 101 -5.63 -11.54 22.17
C PHE A 101 -6.87 -12.40 22.44
N ILE A 102 -7.99 -12.10 21.76
CA ILE A 102 -9.23 -12.90 21.89
C ILE A 102 -9.00 -14.33 21.40
N ARG A 103 -8.32 -14.51 20.26
CA ARG A 103 -7.96 -15.84 19.74
C ARG A 103 -7.19 -16.65 20.77
N ASP A 104 -6.16 -16.05 21.38
CA ASP A 104 -5.29 -16.76 22.32
C ASP A 104 -6.02 -17.13 23.61
N LYS A 105 -6.91 -16.27 24.12
CA LYS A 105 -7.82 -16.61 25.24
C LYS A 105 -8.71 -17.81 24.92
N VAL A 106 -9.33 -17.83 23.74
CA VAL A 106 -10.22 -18.92 23.32
C VAL A 106 -9.43 -20.23 23.19
N LEU A 107 -8.23 -20.19 22.61
CA LEU A 107 -7.38 -21.38 22.49
C LEU A 107 -6.96 -21.94 23.85
N ALA A 108 -6.61 -21.07 24.80
CA ALA A 108 -6.28 -21.49 26.17
C ALA A 108 -7.46 -22.16 26.88
N GLU A 109 -8.68 -21.61 26.74
CA GLU A 109 -9.91 -22.19 27.29
C GLU A 109 -10.20 -23.58 26.68
N VAL A 110 -10.05 -23.73 25.35
CA VAL A 110 -10.25 -25.01 24.66
C VAL A 110 -9.22 -26.05 25.09
N GLN A 111 -7.96 -25.65 25.30
CA GLN A 111 -6.93 -26.56 25.80
C GLN A 111 -7.14 -26.96 27.27
N GLY A 112 -7.73 -26.08 28.07
CA GLY A 112 -8.16 -26.37 29.44
C GLY A 112 -9.45 -27.22 29.55
N PHE A 113 -10.17 -27.41 28.43
CA PHE A 113 -11.46 -28.11 28.42
C PHE A 113 -11.30 -29.62 28.68
N ARG A 114 -11.50 -30.05 29.93
CA ARG A 114 -11.79 -31.44 30.30
C ARG A 114 -13.26 -31.77 29.98
N PRO A 115 -13.56 -32.83 29.19
CA PRO A 115 -14.95 -33.22 28.94
C PRO A 115 -15.61 -33.65 30.26
N GLY A 116 -16.62 -32.89 30.70
CA GLY A 116 -17.40 -33.15 31.93
C GLY A 116 -17.34 -32.04 33.00
N ALA A 117 -16.45 -31.05 32.88
CA ALA A 117 -16.45 -29.89 33.78
C ALA A 117 -17.45 -28.83 33.29
N ALA A 118 -18.24 -28.25 34.20
CA ALA A 118 -19.19 -27.17 33.91
C ALA A 118 -18.45 -25.99 33.25
N ARG A 119 -18.88 -25.58 32.06
CA ARG A 119 -18.29 -24.45 31.35
C ARG A 119 -18.73 -23.15 32.04
N PRO A 120 -17.81 -22.22 32.35
CA PRO A 120 -18.20 -20.87 32.74
C PRO A 120 -18.89 -20.22 31.54
N TYR A 121 -20.14 -19.79 31.74
CA TYR A 121 -20.85 -18.96 30.78
C TYR A 121 -20.23 -17.57 30.84
N TYR A 122 -19.45 -17.19 29.83
CA TYR A 122 -19.02 -15.81 29.67
C TYR A 122 -20.24 -15.01 29.20
N ASP A 123 -20.78 -14.21 30.10
CA ASP A 123 -21.67 -13.12 29.73
C ASP A 123 -20.80 -12.04 29.07
N SER A 124 -21.10 -11.74 27.80
CA SER A 124 -20.36 -10.76 27.01
C SER A 124 -20.76 -9.32 27.29
N ASP A 125 -21.69 -9.10 28.21
CA ASP A 125 -22.38 -7.83 28.37
C ASP A 125 -21.91 -7.16 29.68
N ASP A 126 -20.64 -6.76 29.74
CA ASP A 126 -20.22 -5.68 30.66
C ASP A 126 -20.27 -4.35 29.90
N ASP A 127 -21.51 -3.94 29.62
CA ASP A 127 -21.90 -2.61 29.18
C ASP A 127 -21.82 -1.67 30.41
N GLY A 128 -20.60 -1.47 30.89
CA GLY A 128 -20.30 -0.58 32.01
C GLY A 128 -20.38 0.88 31.60
N ARG A 129 -21.55 1.50 31.86
CA ARG A 129 -21.82 2.94 32.09
C ARG A 129 -20.69 3.94 31.87
#